data_AF-A0A1G8B9T8-F1
#
_entry.id   AF-A0A1G8B9T8-F1
#
_cell.length_a   1.000
_cell.length_b   1.000
_cell.length_c   1.000
_cell.angle_alpha   90.00
_cell.angle_beta   90.00
_cell.angle_gamma   90.00
#
_symmetry.space_group_name_H-M   'P 1'
#
loop_
_entity.id
_entity.type
_entity.pdbx_description
1 polymer ?
#
loop_
_entity_poly.entity_id
_entity_poly.type
_entity_poly.pdbx_seq_one_letter_code
_entity_poly.pdbx_strand_id
1 'polypeptide(L)'
;MEKMKTLADQLREKMVKPGDKKTSDNRNLGVNVHQNARKKADKIIESTILKALIAYDNSDNKSMVHSRFDKHTLDIMNKFKMATGVDVTKFVAFAVKHFFDSYPELKTIIKQFIQNTDL
;
A
#
# COMPACT_ATOMS: atom_id res chain seq x y z
N MET A 1 18.47 -38.44 -42.41
CA MET A 1 19.22 -37.75 -41.34
C MET A 1 18.82 -36.28 -41.37
N GLU A 2 18.20 -35.83 -40.28
CA GLU A 2 17.55 -34.52 -40.14
C GLU A 2 18.58 -33.39 -40.05
N LYS A 3 18.33 -32.31 -40.81
CA LYS A 3 19.16 -31.10 -40.81
C LYS A 3 18.81 -30.26 -39.56
N MET A 4 19.68 -30.27 -38.54
CA MET A 4 19.57 -29.33 -37.42
C MET A 4 19.75 -27.90 -37.94
N LYS A 5 18.66 -27.16 -38.09
CA LYS A 5 18.70 -25.72 -38.32
C LYS A 5 19.15 -25.03 -37.04
N THR A 6 20.16 -24.18 -37.14
CA THR A 6 20.77 -23.50 -36.00
C THR A 6 19.86 -22.37 -35.50
N LEU A 7 19.95 -22.01 -34.23
CA LEU A 7 19.23 -20.85 -33.66
C LEU A 7 19.62 -19.53 -34.37
N ALA A 8 20.83 -19.46 -34.93
CA ALA A 8 21.30 -18.33 -35.72
C ALA A 8 20.56 -18.21 -37.08
N ASP A 9 20.22 -19.35 -37.70
CA ASP A 9 19.43 -19.35 -38.93
C ASP A 9 17.99 -18.88 -38.68
N GLN A 10 17.40 -19.21 -37.53
CA GLN A 10 16.09 -18.71 -37.14
C GLN A 10 16.08 -17.19 -36.90
N LEU A 11 17.18 -16.63 -36.39
CA LEU A 11 17.32 -15.18 -36.22
C LEU A 11 17.39 -14.44 -37.56
N ARG A 12 18.13 -14.99 -38.54
CA ARG A 12 18.21 -14.42 -39.89
C ARG A 12 16.87 -14.51 -40.62
N GLU A 13 16.13 -15.60 -40.47
CA GLU A 13 14.81 -15.76 -41.08
C GLU A 13 13.79 -14.75 -40.54
N LYS A 14 13.87 -14.39 -39.24
CA LYS A 14 13.02 -13.35 -38.63
C LYS A 14 13.41 -11.92 -39.03
N MET A 15 14.67 -11.65 -39.37
CA MET A 15 15.13 -10.31 -39.77
C MET A 15 14.88 -9.99 -41.26
N VAL A 16 14.67 -11.01 -42.11
CA VAL A 16 14.53 -10.84 -43.58
C VAL A 16 13.07 -10.58 -44.02
N LYS A 17 12.09 -10.59 -43.11
CA LYS A 17 10.69 -10.24 -43.43
C LYS A 17 10.26 -8.89 -42.85
N PRO A 18 10.58 -7.75 -43.50
CA PRO A 18 9.86 -6.51 -43.29
C PRO A 18 8.73 -6.41 -44.33
N GLY A 19 7.48 -6.48 -43.86
CA GLY A 19 6.32 -6.02 -44.63
C GLY A 19 5.18 -7.02 -44.75
N ASP A 20 4.23 -6.95 -43.81
CA ASP A 20 2.86 -6.68 -44.24
C ASP A 20 2.06 -6.03 -43.10
N LYS A 21 1.51 -4.86 -43.40
CA LYS A 21 0.64 -4.06 -42.52
C LYS A 21 -0.73 -4.71 -42.45
N LYS A 22 -1.26 -4.92 -41.23
CA LYS A 22 -2.70 -4.75 -40.97
C LYS A 22 -2.93 -3.86 -39.76
N THR A 23 -3.71 -2.84 -40.05
CA THR A 23 -4.23 -1.70 -39.30
C THR A 23 -5.17 -2.08 -38.15
N SER A 24 -5.33 -1.12 -37.21
CA SER A 24 -6.38 -0.94 -36.19
C SER A 24 -6.50 -2.06 -35.14
N ASP A 25 -6.43 -1.85 -33.84
CA ASP A 25 -6.89 -0.74 -33.04
C ASP A 25 -6.13 -0.77 -31.71
N ASN A 26 -5.38 0.29 -31.42
CA ASN A 26 -4.69 0.45 -30.15
C ASN A 26 -5.06 1.82 -29.63
N ARG A 27 -6.12 1.90 -28.82
CA ARG A 27 -6.36 3.03 -27.93
C ARG A 27 -7.12 2.57 -26.67
N ASN A 28 -6.33 2.26 -25.65
CA ASN A 28 -6.58 2.64 -24.26
C ASN A 28 -7.78 2.01 -23.52
N LEU A 29 -7.71 0.70 -23.22
CA LEU A 29 -8.54 0.08 -22.17
C LEU A 29 -7.79 -0.15 -20.84
N GLY A 30 -6.47 0.10 -20.78
CA GLY A 30 -5.67 -0.10 -19.55
C GLY A 30 -5.46 1.14 -18.68
N VAL A 31 -5.67 2.35 -19.20
CA VAL A 31 -5.33 3.61 -18.48
C VAL A 31 -6.52 4.13 -17.65
N ASN A 32 -7.74 3.78 -18.02
CA ASN A 32 -8.94 4.37 -17.42
C ASN A 32 -9.39 3.73 -16.09
N VAL A 33 -8.95 2.50 -15.80
CA VAL A 33 -9.24 1.88 -14.48
C VAL A 33 -8.45 2.59 -13.37
N HIS A 34 -7.19 2.96 -13.64
CA HIS A 34 -6.36 3.68 -12.68
C HIS A 34 -6.79 5.15 -12.47
N GLN A 35 -7.29 5.82 -13.51
CA GLN A 35 -7.75 7.21 -13.38
C GLN A 35 -9.10 7.33 -12.65
N ASN A 36 -10.01 6.37 -12.84
CA ASN A 36 -11.28 6.34 -12.11
C ASN A 36 -11.13 5.87 -10.65
N ALA A 37 -10.14 5.01 -10.37
CA ALA A 37 -9.76 4.66 -9.01
C ALA A 37 -9.13 5.87 -8.27
N ARG A 38 -8.29 6.66 -8.95
CA ARG A 38 -7.72 7.90 -8.39
C ARG A 38 -8.78 8.95 -8.10
N LYS A 39 -9.71 9.22 -9.03
CA LYS A 39 -10.79 10.20 -8.80
C LYS A 39 -11.77 9.81 -7.68
N LYS A 40 -11.98 8.52 -7.41
CA LYS A 40 -12.76 8.06 -6.24
C LYS A 40 -11.92 8.07 -4.95
N ALA A 41 -10.61 7.83 -5.04
CA ALA A 41 -9.70 7.99 -3.91
C ALA A 41 -9.60 9.46 -3.48
N ASP A 42 -9.59 10.41 -4.41
CA ASP A 42 -9.53 11.86 -4.12
C ASP A 42 -10.71 12.36 -3.28
N LYS A 43 -11.89 11.74 -3.43
CA LYS A 43 -13.07 12.06 -2.59
C LYS A 43 -13.05 11.37 -1.22
N ILE A 44 -12.31 10.27 -1.08
CA ILE A 44 -12.11 9.56 0.20
C ILE A 44 -11.05 10.28 1.06
N ILE A 45 -10.13 11.03 0.44
CA ILE A 45 -9.11 11.87 1.11
C ILE A 45 -9.75 13.03 1.90
N GLU A 46 -11.05 13.30 1.75
CA GLU A 46 -11.77 14.26 2.62
C GLU A 46 -12.04 13.75 4.03
N SER A 47 -11.79 12.47 4.33
CA SER A 47 -11.91 11.94 5.68
C SER A 47 -10.90 12.62 6.63
N THR A 48 -11.40 13.27 7.68
CA THR A 48 -10.60 14.00 8.68
C THR A 48 -9.51 13.12 9.29
N ILE A 49 -9.79 11.82 9.46
CA ILE A 49 -8.84 10.86 10.02
C ILE A 49 -7.71 10.52 9.04
N LEU A 50 -7.97 10.44 7.73
CA LEU A 50 -6.92 10.22 6.74
C LEU A 50 -5.97 11.43 6.63
N LYS A 51 -6.51 12.64 6.70
CA LYS A 51 -5.70 13.87 6.76
C LYS A 51 -4.83 13.90 8.01
N ALA A 52 -5.41 13.59 9.17
CA ALA A 52 -4.68 13.51 10.44
C ALA A 52 -3.58 12.43 10.40
N LEU A 53 -3.85 11.27 9.81
CA LEU A 53 -2.88 10.19 9.64
C LEU A 53 -1.72 10.59 8.72
N ILE A 54 -1.99 11.25 7.61
CA ILE A 54 -0.95 11.71 6.68
C ILE A 54 -0.08 12.78 7.35
N ALA A 55 -0.68 13.72 8.08
CA ALA A 55 0.02 14.78 8.81
C ALA A 55 0.79 14.29 10.05
N TYR A 56 0.47 13.11 10.58
CA TYR A 56 1.13 12.56 11.76
C TYR A 56 2.59 12.24 11.48
N ASP A 57 3.52 12.87 12.19
CA ASP A 57 4.94 12.54 12.11
C ASP A 57 5.31 11.56 13.23
N ASN A 58 6.02 10.49 12.86
CA ASN A 58 6.53 9.46 13.76
C ASN A 58 8.06 9.34 13.72
N SER A 59 8.76 10.32 13.14
CA SER A 59 10.21 10.35 12.97
C SER A 59 11.01 10.28 14.28
N ASP A 60 10.48 10.85 15.38
CA ASP A 60 11.14 10.86 16.69
C ASP A 60 10.76 9.65 17.58
N ASN A 61 9.97 8.70 17.06
CA ASN A 61 9.60 7.50 17.81
C ASN A 61 10.77 6.51 17.84
N LYS A 62 11.59 6.57 18.90
CA LYS A 62 12.80 5.75 19.08
C LYS A 62 12.54 4.34 19.63
N SER A 63 11.35 4.08 20.15
CA SER A 63 10.99 2.78 20.74
C SER A 63 10.38 1.84 19.69
N MET A 64 11.06 0.73 19.40
CA MET A 64 10.56 -0.28 18.46
C MET A 64 9.58 -1.23 19.17
N VAL A 65 8.39 -1.40 18.58
CA VAL A 65 7.36 -2.33 19.08
C VAL A 65 7.08 -3.39 18.02
N HIS A 66 7.26 -4.66 18.38
CA HIS A 66 6.90 -5.79 17.52
C HIS A 66 5.44 -6.18 17.74
N SER A 67 4.56 -5.74 16.85
CA SER A 67 3.15 -6.13 16.87
C SER A 67 2.91 -7.37 15.99
N ARG A 68 2.16 -8.34 16.51
CA ARG A 68 1.67 -9.47 15.73
C ARG A 68 0.27 -9.16 15.23
N PHE A 69 0.05 -9.34 13.93
CA PHE A 69 -1.25 -9.22 13.29
C PHE A 69 -1.61 -10.55 12.64
N ASP A 70 -2.90 -10.84 12.55
CA ASP A 70 -3.39 -11.96 11.77
C ASP A 70 -3.14 -11.73 10.27
N LYS A 71 -3.18 -12.83 9.50
CA LYS A 71 -2.86 -12.81 8.06
C LYS A 71 -3.79 -11.88 7.28
N HIS A 72 -5.07 -11.79 7.66
CA HIS A 72 -6.04 -10.97 6.95
C HIS A 72 -5.77 -9.48 7.19
N THR A 73 -5.54 -9.09 8.45
CA THR A 73 -5.19 -7.71 8.79
C THR A 73 -3.89 -7.26 8.13
N LEU A 74 -2.86 -8.13 8.07
CA LEU A 74 -1.62 -7.82 7.35
C LEU A 74 -1.85 -7.54 5.87
N ASP A 75 -2.69 -8.33 5.20
CA ASP A 75 -2.99 -8.14 3.78
C ASP A 75 -3.72 -6.80 3.53
N ILE A 76 -4.68 -6.44 4.39
CA ILE A 76 -5.35 -5.15 4.34
C ILE A 76 -4.35 -4.00 4.54
N MET A 77 -3.48 -4.09 5.56
CA MET A 77 -2.49 -3.06 5.84
C MET A 77 -1.49 -2.89 4.70
N ASN A 78 -1.06 -3.98 4.06
CA ASN A 78 -0.18 -3.92 2.89
C ASN A 78 -0.87 -3.25 1.70
N LYS A 79 -2.13 -3.59 1.43
CA LYS A 79 -2.93 -2.93 0.39
C LYS A 79 -3.13 -1.44 0.69
N PHE A 80 -3.38 -1.10 1.95
CA PHE A 80 -3.51 0.28 2.39
C PHE A 80 -2.22 1.08 2.20
N LYS A 81 -1.06 0.49 2.57
CA LYS A 81 0.26 1.07 2.31
C LYS A 81 0.49 1.30 0.82
N MET A 82 0.16 0.33 -0.04
CA MET A 82 0.29 0.49 -1.50
C MET A 82 -0.62 1.58 -2.06
N ALA A 83 -1.81 1.77 -1.50
CA ALA A 83 -2.78 2.74 -1.98
C ALA A 83 -2.47 4.18 -1.53
N THR A 84 -1.92 4.36 -0.32
CA THR A 84 -1.76 5.68 0.32
C THR A 84 -0.30 6.13 0.47
N GLY A 85 0.66 5.20 0.32
CA GLY A 85 2.07 5.44 0.62
C GLY A 85 2.37 5.56 2.12
N VAL A 86 1.39 5.39 3.00
CA VAL A 86 1.58 5.47 4.45
C VAL A 86 2.24 4.20 4.95
N ASP A 87 3.36 4.34 5.67
CA ASP A 87 4.04 3.22 6.28
C ASP A 87 3.21 2.56 7.39
N VAL A 88 3.34 1.24 7.49
CA VAL A 88 2.64 0.41 8.50
C VAL A 88 2.99 0.86 9.92
N THR A 89 4.26 1.20 10.17
CA THR A 89 4.71 1.68 11.50
C THR A 89 4.04 3.00 11.87
N LYS A 90 3.95 3.94 10.92
CA LYS A 90 3.26 5.23 11.09
C LYS A 90 1.76 5.02 11.33
N PHE A 91 1.14 4.13 10.56
CA PHE A 91 -0.26 3.76 10.73
C PHE A 91 -0.55 3.21 12.13
N VAL A 92 0.24 2.26 12.60
CA VAL A 92 0.05 1.65 13.93
C VAL A 92 0.27 2.68 15.03
N ALA A 93 1.33 3.50 14.95
CA ALA A 93 1.60 4.53 15.95
C ALA A 93 0.45 5.56 16.04
N PHE A 94 -0.06 6.01 14.88
CA PHE A 94 -1.22 6.90 14.84
C PHE A 94 -2.47 6.23 15.41
N ALA A 95 -2.76 4.99 15.02
CA ALA A 95 -3.95 4.27 15.48
C ALA A 95 -3.97 4.11 17.01
N VAL A 96 -2.84 3.72 17.60
CA VAL A 96 -2.72 3.60 19.06
C VAL A 96 -2.94 4.94 19.75
N LYS A 97 -2.28 6.01 19.28
CA LYS A 97 -2.46 7.36 19.84
C LYS A 97 -3.92 7.81 19.74
N HIS A 98 -4.50 7.71 18.55
CA HIS A 98 -5.89 8.10 18.30
C HIS A 98 -6.87 7.29 19.16
N PHE A 99 -6.60 6.00 19.40
CA PHE A 99 -7.40 5.16 20.28
C PHE A 99 -7.38 5.68 21.73
N PHE A 100 -6.20 5.98 22.29
CA PHE A 100 -6.10 6.57 23.62
C PHE A 100 -6.72 7.97 23.73
N ASP A 101 -6.70 8.76 22.65
CA ASP A 101 -7.29 10.09 22.64
C ASP A 101 -8.82 10.05 22.47
N SER A 102 -9.35 9.05 21.76
CA SER A 102 -10.80 8.86 21.58
C SER A 102 -11.48 8.27 22.82
N TYR A 103 -10.76 7.47 23.61
CA TYR A 103 -11.30 6.74 24.75
C TYR A 103 -10.55 7.12 26.04
N PRO A 104 -10.92 8.25 26.69
CA PRO A 104 -10.25 8.72 27.91
C PRO A 104 -10.40 7.77 29.10
N GLU A 105 -11.40 6.87 29.07
CA GLU A 105 -11.56 5.78 30.03
C GLU A 105 -10.31 4.91 30.19
N LEU A 106 -9.57 4.69 29.09
CA LEU A 106 -8.31 3.94 29.12
C LEU A 106 -7.26 4.65 29.98
N LYS A 107 -7.20 5.98 29.89
CA LYS A 107 -6.31 6.81 30.73
C LYS A 107 -6.73 6.77 32.19
N THR A 108 -8.04 6.71 32.47
CA THR A 108 -8.58 6.57 33.83
C THR A 108 -8.21 5.22 34.46
N ILE A 109 -8.31 4.12 33.70
CA ILE A 109 -7.90 2.79 34.17
C ILE A 109 -6.40 2.78 34.54
N ILE A 110 -5.55 3.37 33.69
CA ILE A 110 -4.11 3.51 33.97
C ILE A 110 -3.89 4.33 35.25
N LYS A 111 -4.61 5.45 35.41
CA LYS A 111 -4.50 6.31 36.60
C LYS A 111 -4.90 5.56 37.88
N GLN A 112 -6.00 4.83 37.85
CA GLN A 112 -6.45 4.01 38.97
C GLN A 112 -5.45 2.91 39.30
N PHE A 113 -4.86 2.26 38.29
CA PHE A 113 -3.82 1.25 38.52
C PHE A 113 -2.58 1.85 39.21
N ILE A 114 -2.08 2.99 38.73
CA ILE A 114 -0.91 3.67 39.33
C ILE A 114 -1.20 4.12 40.76
N GLN A 115 -2.39 4.68 41.03
CA GLN A 115 -2.78 5.11 42.37
C GLN A 115 -2.91 3.97 43.39
N ASN A 116 -3.22 2.76 42.92
CA ASN A 116 -3.32 1.56 43.77
C ASN A 116 -2.03 0.73 43.80
N THR A 117 -1.01 1.15 43.05
CA THR A 117 0.31 0.52 43.08
C THR A 117 1.22 1.44 43.88
N ASP A 118 1.18 1.32 45.21
CA ASP A 118 2.17 1.94 46.08
C ASP A 118 3.56 1.41 45.67
N LEU A 119 4.48 2.33 45.34
CA LEU A 119 5.90 2.05 45.10
C LEU A 119 6.68 2.15 46.41
#